data_AF-R9LCX2-F1
#
_entry.id   AF-R9LCX2-F1
#
_cell.length_a   1.000
_cell.length_b   1.000
_cell.length_c   1.000
_cell.angle_alpha   90.00
_cell.angle_beta   90.00
_cell.angle_gamma   90.00
#
_symmetry.space_group_name_H-M   'P 1'
#
loop_
_entity.id
_entity.type
_entity.pdbx_description
1 polymer ?
#
loop_
_entity_poly.entity_id
_entity_poly.type
_entity_poly.pdbx_seq_one_letter_code
_entity_poly.pdbx_strand_id
1 'polypeptide(L)'
;MTETPLQPIYSLKELLRILHISKAYDGYPLLVTAVELAMEDEDRLLRVTKLLYPEIARRHGTSTVCVQKNLRKVIAVCWEHDGKNRIQAISGLCYEQKPTPEIFIGILADYMEKIQRGGKSR
;
A
#
# COMPACT_ATOMS: atom_id res chain seq x y z
N MET A 1 31.91 6.84 -2.02
CA MET A 1 30.58 6.63 -1.41
C MET A 1 29.55 7.01 -2.45
N THR A 2 29.20 6.05 -3.32
CA THR A 2 28.24 6.30 -4.41
C THR A 2 26.84 6.25 -3.82
N GLU A 3 26.18 7.41 -3.80
CA GLU A 3 24.72 7.47 -3.68
C GLU A 3 24.15 6.68 -4.86
N THR A 4 23.72 5.44 -4.61
CA THR A 4 22.99 4.67 -5.61
C THR A 4 21.70 5.44 -5.92
N PRO A 5 21.51 5.96 -7.14
CA PRO A 5 20.31 6.70 -7.45
C PRO A 5 19.12 5.76 -7.26
N LEU A 6 18.18 6.18 -6.42
CA LEU A 6 16.92 5.46 -6.23
C LEU A 6 16.30 5.27 -7.61
N GLN A 7 16.23 4.01 -8.05
CA GLN A 7 15.61 3.67 -9.33
C GLN A 7 14.21 4.29 -9.37
N PRO A 8 13.83 4.97 -10.47
CA PRO A 8 12.51 5.57 -10.56
C PRO A 8 11.44 4.49 -10.37
N ILE A 9 10.48 4.79 -9.49
CA ILE A 9 9.41 3.86 -9.14
C ILE A 9 8.37 3.93 -10.26
N TYR A 10 8.17 2.84 -10.99
CA TYR A 10 7.19 2.77 -12.09
C TYR A 10 6.01 1.85 -11.77
N SER A 11 6.12 1.05 -10.71
CA SER A 11 5.13 0.05 -10.36
C SER A 11 4.89 -0.03 -8.86
N LEU A 12 3.68 -0.47 -8.49
CA LEU A 12 3.31 -0.74 -7.10
C LEU A 12 4.26 -1.77 -6.46
N LYS A 13 4.73 -2.75 -7.24
CA LYS A 13 5.65 -3.78 -6.74
C LYS A 13 6.99 -3.19 -6.29
N GLU A 14 7.51 -2.20 -7.00
CA GLU A 14 8.74 -1.49 -6.63
C GLU A 14 8.54 -0.61 -5.40
N LEU A 15 7.40 0.08 -5.32
CA LEU A 15 7.02 0.87 -4.14
C LEU A 15 6.98 -0.02 -2.89
N LEU A 16 6.28 -1.15 -2.96
CA LEU A 16 6.19 -2.11 -1.86
C LEU A 16 7.57 -2.66 -1.45
N ARG A 17 8.47 -2.87 -2.41
CA ARG A 17 9.86 -3.29 -2.12
C ARG A 17 10.63 -2.21 -1.35
N ILE A 18 10.49 -0.94 -1.73
CA ILE A 18 11.12 0.19 -1.05
C ILE A 18 10.58 0.35 0.37
N LEU A 19 9.31 0.02 0.58
CA LEU A 19 8.66 -0.03 1.90
C LEU A 19 8.98 -1.31 2.70
N HIS A 20 9.93 -2.14 2.24
CA HIS A 20 10.32 -3.39 2.87
C HIS A 20 9.20 -4.43 2.99
N ILE A 21 8.17 -4.35 2.14
CA ILE A 21 7.07 -5.31 2.09
C ILE A 21 7.43 -6.42 1.10
N SER A 22 7.78 -7.59 1.64
CA SER A 22 8.19 -8.77 0.86
C SER A 22 6.99 -9.56 0.33
N LYS A 23 7.17 -10.20 -0.84
CA LYS A 23 6.23 -11.18 -1.42
C LYS A 23 6.05 -12.44 -0.57
N ALA A 24 6.95 -12.67 0.39
CA ALA A 24 6.88 -13.81 1.30
C ALA A 24 5.74 -13.69 2.34
N TYR A 25 5.11 -12.52 2.48
CA TYR A 25 3.99 -12.34 3.38
C TYR A 25 2.65 -12.60 2.66
N ASP A 26 1.77 -13.37 3.29
CA ASP A 26 0.41 -13.63 2.79
C ASP A 26 -0.41 -12.35 2.55
N GLY A 27 -0.09 -11.26 3.26
CA GLY A 27 -0.71 -9.96 3.06
C GLY A 27 -0.24 -9.19 1.82
N TYR A 28 0.88 -9.57 1.20
CA TYR A 28 1.39 -8.91 0.00
C TYR A 28 0.40 -8.92 -1.17
N PRO A 29 -0.10 -10.09 -1.64
CA PRO A 29 -1.04 -10.12 -2.75
C PRO A 29 -2.36 -9.41 -2.41
N LEU A 30 -2.78 -9.44 -1.14
CA LEU A 30 -3.99 -8.76 -0.67
C LEU A 30 -3.83 -7.24 -0.73
N LEU A 31 -2.65 -6.72 -0.31
CA LEU A 31 -2.34 -5.30 -0.35
C LEU A 31 -2.25 -4.78 -1.78
N VAL A 32 -1.66 -5.55 -2.70
CA VAL A 32 -1.63 -5.20 -4.13
C VAL A 32 -3.06 -5.00 -4.66
N THR A 33 -3.93 -5.98 -4.47
CA THR A 33 -5.34 -5.87 -4.88
C THR A 33 -6.07 -4.74 -4.17
N ALA A 34 -5.76 -4.48 -2.90
CA ALA A 34 -6.39 -3.40 -2.14
C ALA A 34 -6.08 -2.02 -2.74
N VAL A 35 -4.81 -1.79 -3.11
CA VAL A 35 -4.36 -0.54 -3.74
C VAL A 35 -4.94 -0.39 -5.15
N GLU A 36 -4.91 -1.46 -5.96
CA GLU A 36 -5.51 -1.45 -7.30
C GLU A 36 -7.00 -1.10 -7.24
N LEU A 37 -7.76 -1.74 -6.34
CA LEU A 37 -9.17 -1.44 -6.14
C LEU A 37 -9.41 -0.01 -5.65
N ALA A 38 -8.55 0.52 -4.78
CA ALA A 38 -8.67 1.90 -4.30
C ALA A 38 -8.38 2.94 -5.39
N MET A 39 -7.43 2.66 -6.30
CA MET A 39 -7.16 3.50 -7.47
C MET A 39 -8.28 3.44 -8.52
N GLU A 40 -9.02 2.32 -8.59
CA GLU A 40 -10.21 2.21 -9.44
C GLU A 40 -11.40 3.01 -8.89
N ASP A 41 -11.57 3.03 -7.57
CA ASP A 41 -12.71 3.63 -6.88
C ASP A 41 -12.35 3.97 -5.43
N GLU A 42 -12.11 5.27 -5.18
CA GLU A 42 -11.68 5.80 -3.89
C GLU A 42 -12.73 5.59 -2.78
N ASP A 43 -14.03 5.52 -3.12
CA ASP A 43 -15.12 5.31 -2.15
C ASP A 43 -14.99 3.97 -1.40
N ARG A 44 -14.20 3.03 -1.93
CA ARG A 44 -13.89 1.75 -1.28
C ARG A 44 -13.11 1.95 0.02
N LEU A 45 -12.29 3.00 0.12
CA LEU A 45 -11.55 3.34 1.34
C LEU A 45 -12.49 3.83 2.46
N LEU A 46 -13.60 4.49 2.11
CA LEU A 46 -14.62 4.93 3.07
C LEU A 46 -15.43 3.75 3.64
N ARG A 47 -15.46 2.62 2.94
CA ARG A 47 -16.33 1.47 3.26
C ARG A 47 -15.58 0.16 3.23
N VAL A 48 -14.38 0.11 3.80
CA VAL A 48 -13.50 -1.07 3.67
C VAL A 48 -14.10 -2.38 4.17
N THR A 49 -14.90 -2.37 5.24
CA THR A 49 -15.51 -3.60 5.78
C THR A 49 -16.68 -4.09 4.94
N LYS A 50 -17.29 -3.21 4.15
CA LYS A 50 -18.50 -3.50 3.36
C LYS A 50 -18.20 -3.71 1.87
N LEU A 51 -17.13 -3.11 1.35
CA LEU A 51 -16.77 -3.14 -0.08
C LEU A 51 -15.38 -3.74 -0.30
N LEU A 52 -14.34 -3.13 0.27
CA LEU A 52 -12.96 -3.48 -0.07
C LEU A 52 -12.56 -4.89 0.42
N TYR A 53 -12.69 -5.17 1.71
CA TYR A 53 -12.30 -6.46 2.29
C TYR A 53 -13.13 -7.63 1.75
N PRO A 54 -14.47 -7.52 1.58
CA PRO A 54 -15.25 -8.58 0.92
C PRO A 54 -14.78 -8.88 -0.51
N GLU A 55 -14.46 -7.85 -1.30
CA GLU A 55 -14.01 -8.05 -2.67
C GLU A 55 -12.62 -8.68 -2.74
N ILE A 56 -11.68 -8.25 -1.89
CA ILE A 56 -10.36 -8.89 -1.77
C ILE A 56 -10.52 -10.35 -1.33
N ALA A 57 -11.35 -10.61 -0.31
CA ALA A 57 -11.62 -11.95 0.19
C ALA A 57 -12.14 -12.87 -0.91
N ARG A 58 -13.08 -12.38 -1.72
CA ARG A 58 -13.64 -13.08 -2.88
C ARG A 58 -12.58 -13.38 -3.94
N ARG A 59 -11.74 -12.40 -4.33
CA ARG A 59 -10.71 -12.57 -5.36
C ARG A 59 -9.60 -13.55 -4.95
N HIS A 60 -9.28 -13.62 -3.66
CA HIS A 60 -8.20 -14.45 -3.12
C HIS A 60 -8.70 -15.75 -2.47
N GLY A 61 -9.99 -16.06 -2.55
CA GLY A 61 -10.56 -17.29 -1.97
C GLY A 61 -10.35 -17.40 -0.45
N THR A 62 -10.45 -16.29 0.27
CA THR A 62 -10.19 -16.20 1.71
C THR A 62 -11.33 -15.50 2.46
N SER A 63 -11.19 -15.31 3.78
CA SER A 63 -12.19 -14.61 4.60
C SER A 63 -11.81 -13.14 4.83
N THR A 64 -12.80 -12.28 5.05
CA THR A 64 -12.58 -10.85 5.39
C THR A 64 -11.75 -10.67 6.66
N VAL A 65 -11.87 -11.59 7.62
CA VAL A 65 -11.06 -11.62 8.85
C VAL A 65 -9.59 -11.91 8.52
N CYS A 66 -9.35 -12.87 7.61
CA CYS A 66 -8.00 -13.20 7.14
C CYS A 66 -7.38 -12.00 6.39
N VAL A 67 -8.15 -11.32 5.55
CA VAL A 67 -7.72 -10.10 4.85
C VAL A 67 -7.25 -9.04 5.84
N GLN A 68 -8.08 -8.70 6.82
CA GLN A 68 -7.76 -7.69 7.84
C GLN A 68 -6.50 -8.06 8.63
N LYS A 69 -6.41 -9.32 9.08
CA LYS A 69 -5.27 -9.82 9.85
C LYS A 69 -3.97 -9.70 9.05
N ASN A 70 -3.97 -10.15 7.81
CA ASN A 70 -2.78 -10.16 6.97
C ASN A 70 -2.36 -8.75 6.54
N LEU A 71 -3.30 -7.86 6.21
CA LEU A 71 -3.02 -6.45 5.93
C LEU A 71 -2.40 -5.75 7.15
N ARG A 72 -2.98 -5.93 8.34
CA ARG A 72 -2.40 -5.36 9.57
C ARG A 72 -0.98 -5.86 9.82
N LYS A 73 -0.70 -7.14 9.54
CA LYS A 73 0.62 -7.73 9.74
C LYS A 73 1.67 -7.14 8.79
N VAL A 74 1.38 -7.02 7.49
CA VAL A 74 2.34 -6.43 6.54
C VAL A 74 2.60 -4.94 6.81
N ILE A 75 1.58 -4.20 7.25
CA ILE A 75 1.75 -2.79 7.63
C ILE A 75 2.58 -2.66 8.91
N ALA A 76 2.40 -3.55 9.88
CA ALA A 76 3.23 -3.58 11.10
C ALA A 76 4.70 -3.84 10.77
N VAL A 77 4.97 -4.85 9.93
CA VAL A 77 6.33 -5.14 9.46
C VAL A 77 6.93 -3.94 8.73
N CYS A 78 6.18 -3.30 7.82
CA CYS A 78 6.63 -2.08 7.15
C CYS A 78 7.03 -1.01 8.17
N TRP A 79 6.16 -0.73 9.15
CA TRP A 79 6.36 0.31 10.14
C TRP A 79 7.59 0.12 11.03
N GLU A 80 7.87 -1.12 11.44
CA GLU A 80 8.97 -1.47 12.35
C GLU A 80 10.36 -1.37 11.69
N HIS A 81 10.46 -1.48 10.37
CA HIS A 81 11.73 -1.49 9.61
C HIS A 81 11.98 -0.19 8.84
N ASP A 82 12.11 0.96 9.52
CA ASP A 82 12.31 2.30 8.92
C ASP A 82 11.16 2.75 7.98
N GLY A 83 10.07 1.98 7.89
CA GLY A 83 8.95 2.31 7.02
C GLY A 83 8.22 3.58 7.45
N LYS A 84 8.27 3.99 8.73
CA LYS A 84 7.74 5.30 9.18
C LYS A 84 8.29 6.44 8.32
N ASN A 85 9.62 6.55 8.22
CA ASN A 85 10.27 7.62 7.46
C ASN A 85 9.91 7.56 5.97
N ARG A 86 9.80 6.36 5.41
CA ARG A 86 9.45 6.15 3.99
C ARG A 86 7.99 6.48 3.71
N ILE A 87 7.07 6.09 4.58
CA ILE A 87 5.64 6.43 4.51
C ILE A 87 5.48 7.96 4.57
N GLN A 88 6.18 8.63 5.48
CA GLN A 88 6.17 10.09 5.57
C GLN A 88 6.74 10.74 4.31
N ALA A 89 7.82 10.20 3.75
CA ALA A 89 8.42 10.72 2.51
C ALA A 89 7.49 10.61 1.30
N ILE A 90 6.74 9.51 1.17
CA ILE A 90 5.82 9.32 0.02
C ILE A 90 4.48 10.07 0.21
N SER A 91 3.99 10.21 1.44
CA SER A 91 2.73 10.90 1.75
C SER A 91 2.89 12.42 1.87
N GLY A 92 4.08 12.91 2.24
CA GLY A 92 4.29 14.31 2.61
C GLY A 92 3.67 14.69 3.96
N LEU A 93 3.19 13.73 4.75
CA LEU A 93 2.54 13.95 6.04
C LEU A 93 3.37 13.37 7.18
N CYS A 94 3.23 13.95 8.38
CA CYS A 94 3.84 13.42 9.60
C CYS A 94 2.92 12.41 10.29
N TYR A 95 3.45 11.24 10.62
CA TYR A 95 2.71 10.18 11.31
C TYR A 95 3.41 9.81 12.61
N GLU A 96 2.78 10.08 13.75
CA GLU A 96 3.30 9.62 15.04
C GLU A 96 2.99 8.16 15.32
N GLN A 97 1.87 7.68 14.78
CA GLN A 97 1.39 6.31 14.96
C GLN A 97 1.32 5.59 13.62
N LYS A 98 1.44 4.26 13.69
CA LYS A 98 1.29 3.40 12.51
C LYS A 98 -0.08 3.63 11.87
N PRO A 99 -0.17 3.89 10.56
CA PRO A 99 -1.44 4.10 9.89
C PRO A 99 -2.35 2.86 10.01
N THR A 100 -3.66 3.12 9.99
CA THR A 100 -4.65 2.06 9.80
C THR A 100 -4.54 1.50 8.38
N PRO A 101 -5.05 0.29 8.09
CA PRO A 101 -5.00 -0.26 6.74
C PRO A 101 -5.61 0.67 5.69
N GLU A 102 -6.71 1.34 6.01
CA GLU A 102 -7.42 2.26 5.12
C GLU A 102 -6.52 3.43 4.72
N ILE A 103 -5.91 4.09 5.72
CA ILE A 103 -5.00 5.21 5.49
C ILE A 103 -3.75 4.75 4.73
N PHE A 104 -3.19 3.59 5.10
CA PHE A 104 -2.00 3.07 4.44
C PHE A 104 -2.26 2.76 2.96
N ILE A 105 -3.40 2.14 2.63
CA ILE A 105 -3.79 1.86 1.24
C ILE A 105 -3.98 3.17 0.47
N GLY A 106 -4.64 4.17 1.06
CA GLY A 106 -4.81 5.49 0.45
C GLY A 106 -3.48 6.16 0.09
N ILE A 107 -2.52 6.18 1.02
CA ILE A 107 -1.17 6.73 0.77
C ILE A 107 -0.51 6.06 -0.46
N LEU A 108 -0.62 4.73 -0.57
CA LEU A 108 -0.04 4.01 -1.71
C LEU A 108 -0.79 4.31 -3.02
N ALA A 109 -2.12 4.36 -2.98
CA ALA A 109 -2.95 4.68 -4.15
C ALA A 109 -2.61 6.09 -4.68
N ASP A 110 -2.62 7.10 -3.80
CA ASP A 110 -2.31 8.49 -4.14
C ASP A 110 -0.91 8.63 -4.74
N TYR A 111 0.08 7.95 -4.15
CA TYR A 111 1.45 7.98 -4.63
C TYR A 111 1.57 7.34 -6.03
N MET A 112 0.88 6.22 -6.26
CA MET A 112 0.86 5.54 -7.54
C MET A 112 0.18 6.39 -8.63
N GLU A 113 -0.95 7.02 -8.31
CA GLU A 113 -1.61 7.95 -9.24
C GLU A 113 -0.71 9.13 -9.60
N LYS A 114 -0.02 9.70 -8.61
CA LYS A 114 0.91 10.82 -8.83
C LYS A 114 2.04 10.44 -9.80
N ILE A 115 2.63 9.25 -9.64
CA ILE A 115 3.65 8.73 -10.56
C ILE A 115 3.09 8.58 -11.98
N GLN A 116 1.89 8.00 -12.11
CA GLN A 116 1.26 7.76 -13.41
C GLN A 116 0.86 9.06 -14.13
N ARG A 117 0.45 10.10 -13.40
CA ARG A 117 0.15 11.44 -13.94
C ARG A 117 1.43 12.19 -14.32
N GLY A 118 2.49 12.11 -13.51
CA GLY A 118 3.79 12.73 -13.79
C GLY A 118 4.49 12.16 -15.02
N GLY A 119 4.23 10.90 -15.37
CA GLY A 119 4.70 10.28 -16.61
C GLY A 119 3.95 10.70 -17.88
N LYS A 120 2.78 11.36 -17.76
CA LYS A 120 1.95 11.81 -18.89
C LYS A 120 2.15 13.27 -19.30
N SER A 121 3.09 13.99 -18.66
CA SER A 121 3.52 15.33 -19.10
C SER A 121 4.83 15.25 -19.88
N ARG A 122 4.80 14.70 -21.10
CA ARG A 122 5.76 14.97 -22.20
C ARG A 122 5.08 14.73 -23.54
#